data_AF-A0A6G2IMT0-F1
#
_entry.id   AF-A0A6G2IMT0-F1
#
_cell.length_a   1.000
_cell.length_b   1.000
_cell.length_c   1.000
_cell.angle_alpha   90.00
_cell.angle_beta   90.00
_cell.angle_gamma   90.00
#
_symmetry.space_group_name_H-M   'P 1'
#
loop_
_entity.id
_entity.type
_entity.pdbx_description
1 polymer ?
#
loop_
_entity_poly.entity_id
_entity_poly.type
_entity_poly.pdbx_seq_one_letter_code
_entity_poly.pdbx_strand_id
1 'polypeptide(L)'
;LTARTDATAARRAARTADRRLDRLSLRTARAASRTVGKIAERLGRTSLAAAPAADRVLPAEELPAVEEIEAHADRFKELDRKAKDTAKLAEAEKTWLRQLPVGAYGRVTVARTPGGSVIDGDQIALDYLDAGLGVPPRKARRDTFKVAVTAADAVAVAA
;
A
#
# COMPACT_ATOMS: atom_id res chain seq x y z
N LEU A 1 -16.46 -50.57 20.32
CA LEU A 1 -16.46 -49.39 21.21
C LEU A 1 -15.93 -48.12 20.53
N THR A 2 -15.08 -48.25 19.50
CA THR A 2 -14.39 -47.16 18.77
C THR A 2 -15.31 -46.24 17.95
N ALA A 3 -16.26 -46.78 17.18
CA ALA A 3 -17.14 -45.95 16.34
C ALA A 3 -17.99 -44.91 17.13
N ARG A 4 -18.41 -45.25 18.35
CA ARG A 4 -19.20 -44.34 19.21
C ARG A 4 -18.33 -43.25 19.85
N THR A 5 -17.09 -43.58 20.20
CA THR A 5 -16.12 -42.59 20.72
C THR A 5 -15.73 -41.62 19.61
N ASP A 6 -15.51 -42.11 18.40
CA ASP A 6 -15.13 -41.30 17.24
C ASP A 6 -16.26 -40.35 16.83
N ALA A 7 -17.51 -40.83 16.79
CA ALA A 7 -18.68 -39.98 16.54
C ALA A 7 -18.86 -38.89 17.61
N THR A 8 -18.53 -39.19 18.87
CA THR A 8 -18.61 -38.21 19.96
C THR A 8 -17.48 -37.18 19.87
N ALA A 9 -16.27 -37.60 19.53
CA ALA A 9 -15.14 -36.72 19.29
C ALA A 9 -15.39 -35.77 18.11
N ALA A 10 -15.91 -36.28 16.99
CA ALA A 10 -16.30 -35.50 15.82
C ALA A 10 -17.36 -34.43 16.16
N ARG A 11 -18.39 -34.78 16.93
CA ARG A 11 -19.41 -33.81 17.40
C ARG A 11 -18.82 -32.71 18.29
N ARG A 12 -17.87 -33.05 19.16
CA ARG A 12 -17.19 -32.06 20.01
C ARG A 12 -16.28 -31.14 19.18
N ALA A 13 -15.58 -31.70 18.20
CA ALA A 13 -14.73 -30.95 17.27
C ALA A 13 -15.57 -29.96 16.45
N ALA A 14 -16.69 -30.40 15.88
CA ALA A 14 -17.62 -29.55 15.13
C ALA A 14 -18.13 -28.36 15.99
N ARG A 15 -18.66 -28.63 17.19
CA ARG A 15 -19.10 -27.55 18.11
C ARG A 15 -17.98 -26.58 18.48
N THR A 16 -16.75 -27.08 18.56
CA THR A 16 -15.58 -26.24 18.88
C THR A 16 -15.20 -25.37 17.67
N ALA A 17 -15.30 -25.90 16.45
CA ALA A 17 -15.09 -25.16 15.22
C ALA A 17 -16.15 -24.06 15.05
N ASP A 18 -17.44 -24.38 15.26
CA ASP A 18 -18.54 -23.40 15.17
C ASP A 18 -18.32 -22.23 16.14
N ARG A 19 -18.01 -22.52 17.40
CA ARG A 19 -17.71 -21.49 18.41
C ARG A 19 -16.48 -20.65 18.05
N ARG A 20 -15.49 -21.22 17.36
CA ARG A 20 -14.31 -20.46 16.89
C ARG A 20 -14.70 -19.55 15.74
N LEU A 21 -15.50 -20.04 14.81
CA LEU A 21 -16.02 -19.26 13.68
C LEU A 21 -16.85 -18.08 14.20
N ASP A 22 -17.81 -18.29 15.11
CA ASP A 22 -18.61 -17.20 15.70
C ASP A 22 -17.75 -16.11 16.34
N ARG A 23 -16.69 -16.50 17.06
CA ARG A 23 -15.77 -15.54 17.68
C ARG A 23 -14.97 -14.76 16.64
N LEU A 24 -14.55 -15.41 15.55
CA LEU A 24 -13.86 -14.75 14.44
C LEU A 24 -14.80 -13.79 13.70
N SER A 25 -16.04 -14.21 13.43
CA SER A 25 -17.10 -13.40 12.83
C SER A 25 -17.37 -12.14 13.67
N LEU A 26 -17.50 -12.29 15.00
CA LEU A 26 -17.71 -11.15 15.90
C LEU A 26 -16.51 -10.20 15.90
N ARG A 27 -15.28 -10.73 15.91
CA ARG A 27 -14.06 -9.92 15.90
C ARG A 27 -13.91 -9.15 14.59
N THR A 28 -14.15 -9.81 13.47
CA THR A 28 -14.08 -9.19 12.14
C THR A 28 -15.15 -8.14 11.96
N ALA A 29 -16.41 -8.41 12.37
CA ALA A 29 -17.49 -7.43 12.36
C ALA A 29 -17.13 -6.19 13.20
N ARG A 30 -16.64 -6.38 14.44
CA ARG A 30 -16.21 -5.25 15.29
C ARG A 30 -15.06 -4.45 14.68
N ALA A 31 -14.09 -5.12 14.07
CA ALA A 31 -12.97 -4.45 13.40
C ALA A 31 -13.47 -3.62 12.22
N ALA A 32 -14.35 -4.18 11.38
CA ALA A 32 -14.96 -3.51 10.25
C ALA A 32 -15.80 -2.28 10.68
N SER A 33 -16.63 -2.42 11.72
CA SER A 33 -17.41 -1.28 12.24
C SER A 33 -16.52 -0.16 12.75
N ARG A 34 -15.40 -0.48 13.43
CA ARG A 34 -14.44 0.52 13.90
C ARG A 34 -13.71 1.22 12.75
N THR A 35 -13.31 0.48 11.71
CA THR A 35 -12.63 1.08 10.55
C THR A 35 -13.58 1.98 9.77
N VAL A 36 -14.82 1.53 9.52
CA VAL A 36 -15.85 2.35 8.88
C VAL A 36 -16.14 3.61 9.72
N GLY A 37 -16.28 3.48 11.04
CA GLY A 37 -16.47 4.62 11.94
C GLY A 37 -15.33 5.64 11.84
N LYS A 38 -14.08 5.18 11.87
CA LYS A 38 -12.90 6.06 11.70
C LYS A 38 -12.87 6.75 10.33
N ILE A 39 -13.25 6.04 9.28
CA ILE A 39 -13.31 6.60 7.92
C ILE A 39 -14.40 7.67 7.84
N ALA A 40 -15.60 7.36 8.34
CA ALA A 40 -16.72 8.29 8.36
C ALA A 40 -16.42 9.54 9.20
N GLU A 41 -15.83 9.38 10.37
CA GLU A 41 -15.38 10.48 11.24
C GLU A 41 -14.31 11.33 10.54
N ARG A 42 -13.34 10.69 9.88
CA ARG A 42 -12.31 11.41 9.10
C ARG A 42 -12.95 12.18 7.95
N LEU A 43 -13.85 11.57 7.20
CA LEU A 43 -14.56 12.19 6.09
C LEU A 43 -15.41 13.38 6.55
N GLY A 44 -16.11 13.25 7.68
CA GLY A 44 -16.90 14.33 8.27
C GLY A 44 -16.07 15.49 8.83
N ARG A 45 -14.82 15.25 9.21
CA ARG A 45 -13.87 16.32 9.62
C ARG A 45 -13.13 16.95 8.45
N THR A 46 -12.93 16.24 7.34
CA THR A 46 -12.32 16.83 6.15
C THR A 46 -13.29 17.84 5.54
N SER A 47 -13.01 19.12 5.78
CA SER A 47 -13.50 20.19 4.94
C SER A 47 -12.77 20.10 3.60
N LEU A 48 -13.39 19.46 2.62
CA LEU A 48 -12.94 19.51 1.24
C LEU A 48 -13.43 20.84 0.66
N ALA A 49 -12.73 21.93 0.98
CA ALA A 49 -12.91 23.15 0.21
C ALA A 49 -12.67 22.80 -1.26
N ALA A 50 -13.61 23.17 -2.13
CA ALA A 50 -13.44 22.96 -3.55
C ALA A 50 -12.14 23.64 -3.98
N ALA A 51 -11.24 22.87 -4.59
CA ALA A 51 -10.06 23.44 -5.21
C ALA A 51 -10.52 24.47 -6.24
N PRO A 52 -9.81 25.60 -6.40
CA PRO A 52 -10.14 26.55 -7.45
C PRO A 52 -10.16 25.83 -8.79
N ALA A 53 -11.17 26.12 -9.61
CA ALA A 53 -11.39 25.44 -10.89
C ALA A 53 -10.25 25.68 -11.90
N ALA A 54 -9.42 26.69 -11.65
CA ALA A 54 -8.26 27.03 -12.45
C ALA A 54 -7.13 27.56 -11.56
N ASP A 55 -5.91 27.40 -12.05
CA ASP A 55 -4.74 28.04 -11.45
C ASP A 55 -4.85 29.57 -11.55
N ARG A 56 -4.23 30.26 -10.59
CA ARG A 56 -4.15 31.72 -10.62
C ARG A 56 -3.34 32.15 -11.84
N VAL A 57 -4.00 32.85 -12.76
CA VAL A 57 -3.34 33.54 -13.88
C VAL A 57 -3.12 35.00 -13.47
N LEU A 58 -1.90 35.51 -13.66
CA LEU A 58 -1.60 36.92 -13.43
C LEU A 58 -2.32 37.77 -14.49
N PRO A 59 -2.98 38.87 -14.11
CA PRO A 59 -3.53 39.82 -15.07
C PRO A 59 -2.39 40.52 -15.83
N ALA A 60 -2.68 41.07 -17.00
CA ALA A 60 -1.67 41.60 -17.92
C ALA A 60 -0.85 42.76 -17.30
N GLU A 61 -1.45 43.52 -16.38
CA GLU A 61 -0.82 44.64 -15.69
C GLU A 61 0.17 44.19 -14.60
N GLU A 62 0.09 42.94 -14.14
CA GLU A 62 0.97 42.35 -13.12
C GLU A 62 2.05 41.45 -13.73
N LEU A 63 2.23 41.49 -15.06
CA LEU A 63 3.27 40.69 -15.71
C LEU A 63 4.66 41.22 -15.32
N PRO A 64 5.53 40.37 -14.74
CA PRO A 64 6.90 40.75 -14.46
C PRO A 64 7.67 41.01 -15.77
N ALA A 65 8.82 41.67 -15.65
CA ALA A 65 9.69 41.92 -16.78
C ALA A 65 10.11 40.62 -17.47
N VAL A 66 10.34 40.65 -18.78
CA VAL A 66 10.66 39.44 -19.57
C VAL A 66 11.92 38.76 -19.04
N GLU A 67 12.91 39.56 -18.63
CA GLU A 67 14.17 39.09 -18.06
C GLU A 67 13.97 38.29 -16.76
N GLU A 68 12.99 38.69 -15.94
CA GLU A 68 12.63 37.97 -14.72
C GLU A 68 11.96 36.62 -15.07
N ILE A 69 11.06 36.62 -16.05
CA ILE A 69 10.41 35.39 -16.55
C ILE A 69 11.45 34.40 -17.07
N GLU A 70 12.42 34.87 -17.86
CA GLU A 70 13.51 34.03 -18.39
C GLU A 70 14.39 33.46 -17.27
N ALA A 71 14.77 34.28 -16.29
CA ALA A 71 15.53 33.84 -15.13
C ALA A 71 14.80 32.76 -14.31
N HIS A 72 13.47 32.92 -14.14
CA HIS A 72 12.64 31.92 -13.49
C HIS A 72 12.51 30.63 -14.30
N ALA A 73 12.38 30.73 -15.63
CA ALA A 73 12.29 29.58 -16.52
C ALA A 73 13.59 28.75 -16.51
N ASP A 74 14.76 29.41 -16.53
CA ASP A 74 16.04 28.72 -16.48
C ASP A 74 16.30 28.07 -15.12
N ARG A 75 15.94 28.75 -14.03
CA ARG A 75 15.98 28.16 -12.69
C ARG A 75 15.07 26.93 -12.58
N PHE A 76 13.88 26.98 -13.18
CA PHE A 76 12.98 25.83 -13.21
C PHE A 76 13.58 24.65 -13.97
N LYS A 77 14.18 24.87 -15.15
CA LYS A 77 14.85 23.80 -15.92
C LYS A 77 15.96 23.13 -15.11
N GLU A 78 16.77 23.93 -14.39
CA GLU A 78 17.84 23.40 -13.54
C GLU A 78 17.28 22.55 -12.38
N LEU A 79 16.25 23.06 -11.69
CA LEU A 79 15.61 22.34 -10.58
C LEU A 79 14.93 21.06 -11.04
N ASP A 80 14.21 21.09 -12.17
CA ASP A 80 13.56 19.92 -12.76
C ASP A 80 14.59 18.85 -13.13
N ARG A 81 15.73 19.24 -13.73
CA ARG A 81 16.83 18.31 -14.02
C ARG A 81 17.38 17.69 -12.73
N LYS A 82 17.67 18.51 -11.70
CA LYS A 82 18.16 18.00 -10.40
C LYS A 82 17.17 17.04 -9.77
N ALA A 83 15.87 17.35 -9.81
CA ALA A 83 14.81 16.48 -9.28
C ALA A 83 14.71 15.14 -10.03
N LYS A 84 14.85 15.16 -11.35
CA LYS A 84 14.89 13.93 -12.16
C LYS A 84 16.12 13.09 -11.86
N ASP A 85 17.28 13.71 -11.69
CA ASP A 85 18.52 13.01 -11.39
C ASP A 85 18.50 12.42 -9.97
N THR A 86 17.99 13.15 -8.96
CA THR A 86 17.80 12.60 -7.62
C THR A 86 16.76 11.48 -7.59
N ALA A 87 15.67 11.59 -8.36
CA ALA A 87 14.69 10.52 -8.50
C ALA A 87 15.28 9.26 -9.13
N LYS A 88 16.15 9.39 -10.14
CA LYS A 88 16.88 8.26 -10.74
C LYS A 88 17.80 7.60 -9.73
N LEU A 89 18.57 8.39 -8.96
CA LEU A 89 19.43 7.87 -7.90
C LEU A 89 18.61 7.11 -6.84
N ALA A 90 17.50 7.68 -6.38
CA ALA A 90 16.62 7.02 -5.41
C ALA A 90 16.02 5.71 -5.95
N GLU A 91 15.64 5.65 -7.24
CA GLU A 91 15.14 4.42 -7.85
C GLU A 91 16.25 3.39 -8.06
N ALA A 92 17.50 3.82 -8.33
CA ALA A 92 18.66 2.94 -8.37
C ALA A 92 18.92 2.29 -7.00
N GLU A 93 18.93 3.09 -5.92
CA GLU A 93 19.06 2.60 -4.54
C GLU A 93 17.94 1.61 -4.18
N LYS A 94 16.70 1.95 -4.49
CA LYS A 94 15.55 1.07 -4.28
C LYS A 94 15.65 -0.22 -5.09
N THR A 95 16.18 -0.15 -6.31
CA THR A 95 16.40 -1.32 -7.17
C THR A 95 17.47 -2.22 -6.58
N TRP A 96 18.55 -1.65 -6.06
CA TRP A 96 19.60 -2.38 -5.35
C TRP A 96 19.05 -3.04 -4.07
N LEU A 97 18.31 -2.31 -3.24
CA LEU A 97 17.66 -2.85 -2.04
C LEU A 97 16.67 -3.99 -2.36
N ARG A 98 16.03 -3.96 -3.54
CA ARG A 98 15.15 -5.03 -4.03
C ARG A 98 15.90 -6.30 -4.43
N GLN A 99 17.22 -6.32 -4.47
CA GLN A 99 17.99 -7.55 -4.66
C GLN A 99 18.18 -8.32 -3.34
N LEU A 100 17.99 -7.65 -2.20
CA LEU A 100 18.19 -8.27 -0.89
C LEU A 100 17.08 -9.29 -0.55
N PRO A 101 17.45 -10.47 -0.01
CA PRO A 101 16.50 -11.41 0.57
C PRO A 101 15.66 -10.81 1.71
N VAL A 102 14.58 -11.51 2.06
CA VAL A 102 13.80 -11.18 3.27
C VAL A 102 14.67 -11.49 4.49
N GLY A 103 14.83 -10.52 5.38
CA GLY A 103 15.69 -10.68 6.55
C GLY A 103 15.98 -9.38 7.28
N ALA A 104 16.69 -9.49 8.40
CA ALA A 104 17.20 -8.37 9.16
C ALA A 104 18.71 -8.21 8.92
N TYR A 105 19.14 -7.01 8.54
CA TYR A 105 20.51 -6.61 8.25
C TYR A 105 20.88 -5.45 9.17
N GLY A 106 21.32 -5.78 10.39
CA GLY A 106 21.58 -4.79 11.45
C GLY A 106 20.33 -3.97 11.77
N ARG A 107 20.36 -2.68 11.42
CA ARG A 107 19.23 -1.74 11.63
C ARG A 107 18.17 -1.78 10.52
N VAL A 108 18.40 -2.52 9.44
CA VAL A 108 17.52 -2.55 8.28
C VAL A 108 16.74 -3.86 8.28
N THR A 109 15.41 -3.80 8.24
CA THR A 109 14.54 -4.97 8.07
C THR A 109 13.91 -4.92 6.68
N VAL A 110 14.14 -5.97 5.89
CA VAL A 110 13.57 -6.14 4.55
C VAL A 110 12.38 -7.08 4.62
N ALA A 111 11.18 -6.56 4.37
CA ALA A 111 9.96 -7.33 4.30
C ALA A 111 9.41 -7.35 2.88
N ARG A 112 9.02 -8.54 2.41
CA ARG A 112 8.30 -8.73 1.15
C ARG A 112 6.92 -9.26 1.47
N THR A 113 5.90 -8.56 0.99
CA THR A 113 4.52 -9.01 1.09
C THR A 113 4.03 -9.27 -0.32
N PRO A 114 3.49 -10.46 -0.63
CA PRO A 114 2.83 -10.71 -1.89
C PRO A 114 1.75 -9.65 -2.11
N GLY A 115 1.99 -8.77 -3.09
CA GLY A 115 1.13 -7.62 -3.36
C GLY A 115 0.01 -8.02 -4.30
N GLY A 116 -1.02 -8.67 -3.77
CA GLY A 116 -2.21 -9.03 -4.55
C GLY A 116 -3.47 -8.82 -3.73
N SER A 117 -4.45 -8.13 -4.30
CA SER A 117 -5.85 -8.32 -3.91
C SER A 117 -6.20 -9.81 -4.04
N VAL A 118 -7.02 -10.32 -3.14
CA VAL A 118 -7.63 -11.68 -3.18
C VAL A 118 -8.64 -11.76 -4.33
N ILE A 119 -8.21 -11.40 -5.54
CA ILE A 119 -9.02 -11.62 -6.73
C ILE A 119 -8.59 -12.98 -7.24
N ASP A 120 -9.56 -13.88 -7.28
CA ASP A 120 -9.38 -15.23 -7.79
C ASP A 120 -9.00 -15.16 -9.27
N GLY A 121 -7.76 -15.53 -9.56
CA GLY A 121 -7.23 -15.48 -10.91
C GLY A 121 -7.85 -16.53 -11.82
N ASP A 122 -8.43 -17.58 -11.24
CA ASP A 122 -9.10 -18.65 -11.98
C ASP A 122 -10.50 -18.18 -12.39
N GLN A 123 -11.20 -17.48 -11.49
CA GLN A 123 -12.48 -16.85 -11.83
C GLN A 123 -12.34 -15.83 -12.97
N ILE A 124 -11.32 -14.95 -12.94
CA ILE A 124 -11.08 -14.01 -14.06
C ILE A 124 -10.80 -14.75 -15.37
N ALA A 125 -10.06 -15.88 -15.31
CA ALA A 125 -9.75 -16.65 -16.51
C ALA A 125 -11.00 -17.28 -17.11
N LEU A 126 -11.91 -17.77 -16.27
CA LEU A 126 -13.23 -18.23 -16.69
C LEU A 126 -14.05 -17.09 -17.31
N ASP A 127 -14.12 -15.93 -16.65
CA ASP A 127 -14.88 -14.77 -17.14
C ASP A 127 -14.38 -14.29 -18.52
N TYR A 128 -13.06 -14.36 -18.78
CA TYR A 128 -12.46 -14.00 -20.07
C TYR A 128 -12.71 -15.04 -21.17
N LEU A 129 -12.70 -16.32 -20.81
CA LEU A 129 -13.07 -17.41 -21.71
C LEU A 129 -14.55 -17.32 -22.09
N ASP A 130 -15.42 -17.08 -21.11
CA ASP A 130 -16.86 -16.92 -21.31
C ASP A 130 -17.20 -15.69 -22.18
N ALA A 131 -16.41 -14.62 -22.06
CA ALA A 131 -16.53 -13.42 -22.89
C ALA A 131 -15.93 -13.58 -24.30
N GLY A 132 -15.31 -14.72 -24.64
CA GLY A 132 -14.65 -14.93 -25.93
C GLY A 132 -13.39 -14.10 -26.13
N LEU A 133 -12.83 -13.51 -25.06
CA LEU A 133 -11.70 -12.59 -25.09
C LEU A 133 -10.34 -13.31 -24.98
N GLY A 134 -10.33 -14.64 -24.86
CA GLY A 134 -9.14 -15.47 -24.83
C GLY A 134 -8.40 -15.39 -23.48
N VAL A 135 -7.08 -15.54 -23.50
CA VAL A 135 -6.27 -15.54 -22.26
C VAL A 135 -6.16 -14.10 -21.71
N PRO A 136 -6.50 -13.85 -20.44
CA PRO A 136 -6.43 -12.52 -19.86
C PRO A 136 -4.99 -11.96 -19.99
N PRO A 137 -4.81 -10.72 -20.47
CA PRO A 137 -3.49 -10.11 -20.55
C PRO A 137 -2.93 -9.88 -19.14
N ARG A 138 -2.00 -10.73 -18.71
CA ARG A 138 -1.35 -10.61 -17.39
C ARG A 138 -0.07 -9.82 -17.49
N LYS A 139 0.03 -8.71 -16.75
CA LYS A 139 1.33 -8.13 -16.39
C LYS A 139 1.95 -8.98 -15.28
N ALA A 140 3.24 -9.30 -15.40
CA ALA A 140 3.99 -9.96 -14.32
C ALA A 140 3.86 -9.12 -13.04
N ARG A 141 3.31 -9.72 -11.98
CA ARG A 141 3.09 -9.02 -10.71
C ARG A 141 4.38 -8.99 -9.91
N ARG A 142 4.73 -7.81 -9.38
CA ARG A 142 5.89 -7.64 -8.48
C ARG A 142 5.41 -7.60 -7.03
N ASP A 143 6.16 -8.24 -6.14
CA ASP A 143 5.87 -8.19 -4.70
C ASP A 143 5.95 -6.76 -4.14
N THR A 144 5.13 -6.52 -3.12
CA THR A 144 5.20 -5.28 -2.34
C THR A 144 6.45 -5.34 -1.49
N PHE A 145 7.37 -4.41 -1.75
CA PHE A 145 8.66 -4.30 -1.08
C PHE A 145 8.60 -3.20 -0.04
N LYS A 146 8.90 -3.53 1.21
CA LYS A 146 9.00 -2.57 2.31
C LYS A 146 10.36 -2.73 3.00
N VAL A 147 11.07 -1.62 3.14
CA VAL A 147 12.30 -1.54 3.93
C VAL A 147 12.02 -0.65 5.12
N ALA A 148 12.22 -1.18 6.31
CA ALA A 148 12.17 -0.43 7.54
C ALA A 148 13.60 -0.23 8.06
N VAL A 149 13.93 0.98 8.48
CA VAL A 149 15.18 1.28 9.19
C VAL A 149 14.79 1.62 10.62
N THR A 150 15.20 0.80 11.60
CA THR A 150 15.02 1.16 13.01
C THR A 150 15.96 2.32 13.34
N ALA A 151 15.39 3.41 13.87
CA ALA A 151 16.17 4.42 14.56
C ALA A 151 16.95 3.70 15.67
N ALA A 152 18.25 3.97 15.78
CA ALA A 152 19.01 3.46 16.91
C ALA A 152 18.44 4.17 18.13
N ASP A 153 17.70 3.43 18.96
CA ASP A 153 17.56 3.82 20.34
C ASP A 153 18.99 3.94 20.88
N ALA A 154 19.31 5.13 21.37
CA ALA A 154 20.53 5.40 22.10
C ALA A 154 20.53 4.51 23.34
N VAL A 155 21.04 3.29 23.21
CA VAL A 155 21.34 2.46 24.37
C VAL A 155 22.60 3.03 24.99
N ALA A 156 22.36 3.94 25.92
CA ALA A 156 23.28 4.20 27.01
C ALA A 156 23.64 2.86 27.67
N VAL A 157 24.92 2.49 27.63
CA VAL A 157 25.51 1.66 28.67
C VAL A 157 26.63 2.49 29.27
N ALA A 158 26.28 3.07 30.42
CA ALA A 158 27.23 3.45 31.44
C ALA A 158 27.77 2.17 32.09
N ALA A 159 29.10 1.99 32.06
CA ALA A 159 29.95 1.38 33.09
C ALA A 159 31.39 1.36 32.57
#